data_AF-A0A8R1Z701-F1
#
_entry.id   AF-A0A8R1Z701-F1
#
_cell.length_a   1.000
_cell.length_b   1.000
_cell.length_c   1.000
_cell.angle_alpha   90.00
_cell.angle_beta   90.00
_cell.angle_gamma   90.00
#
_symmetry.space_group_name_H-M   'P 1'
#
loop_
_entity.id
_entity.type
_entity.pdbx_description
1 polymer ?
#
loop_
_entity_poly.entity_id
_entity_poly.type
_entity_poly.pdbx_seq_one_letter_code
_entity_poly.pdbx_strand_id
1 'polypeptide(L)'
;MSSIHPLKILCYALIIGISIVLFSIYTFYIIHSMQIFVPIAPSHPGLDCDKLQGSDKSMLREYTKNRAVTIIEEKDKNCWIVKKRRYLPAELPRYMVVPHNVLFIRHVSRDYNFTETALTMLYSPLNFYCYVIDRNATDTFKEKMRFLSLCVHNVIVPDIETDGSDPEDFFQGTQACVRMLERYPWEHVVILEEQLVPVRSVQSLILLLTRLNHSSLIGRDKFTYHRNIPLNTSLIDYSMERWMKRRSDPIYLSRDFLPIFYDYIMQNGTIDRLANASTPVIQKKCTNGKKDQWGNCVKGMEDFDEIIRSHDFFVRVDPSFDFGFVQCMHERVFRKTYEEHIPL
;
A
#
# COMPACT_ATOMS: atom_id res chain seq x y z
N MET A 1 -49.24 54.93 3.19
CA MET A 1 -47.96 54.43 3.73
C MET A 1 -48.29 53.44 4.84
N SER A 2 -48.17 52.14 4.56
CA SER A 2 -48.54 51.08 5.52
C SER A 2 -47.48 50.94 6.61
N SER A 3 -47.85 51.29 7.84
CA SER A 3 -47.05 51.08 9.06
C SER A 3 -46.80 49.58 9.26
N ILE A 4 -45.52 49.18 9.24
CA ILE A 4 -45.11 47.81 9.54
C ILE A 4 -45.22 47.62 11.06
N HIS A 5 -46.14 46.73 11.48
CA HIS A 5 -46.37 46.41 12.88
C HIS A 5 -45.09 45.87 13.56
N PRO A 6 -44.74 46.33 14.79
CA PRO A 6 -43.51 45.93 15.51
C PRO A 6 -43.40 44.41 15.73
N LEU A 7 -44.53 43.71 15.80
CA LEU A 7 -44.58 42.25 15.93
C LEU A 7 -44.03 41.52 14.68
N LYS A 8 -44.20 42.11 13.48
CA LYS A 8 -43.63 41.53 12.25
C LYS A 8 -42.11 41.68 12.23
N ILE A 9 -41.59 42.82 12.69
CA ILE A 9 -40.14 43.07 12.78
C ILE A 9 -39.48 42.07 13.72
N LEU A 10 -40.09 41.80 14.89
CA LEU A 10 -39.60 40.81 15.83
C LEU A 10 -39.60 39.40 15.25
N CYS A 11 -40.65 39.02 14.52
CA CYS A 11 -40.74 37.71 13.86
C CYS A 11 -39.66 37.54 12.76
N TYR A 12 -39.43 38.57 11.94
CA TYR A 12 -38.35 38.55 10.94
C TYR A 12 -36.97 38.45 11.58
N ALA A 13 -36.71 39.19 12.66
CA ALA A 13 -35.44 39.11 13.39
C ALA A 13 -35.19 37.70 13.96
N LEU A 14 -36.24 37.04 14.45
CA LEU A 14 -36.16 35.69 15.02
C LEU A 14 -35.91 34.63 13.94
N ILE A 15 -36.57 34.74 12.79
CA ILE A 15 -36.32 33.87 11.62
C ILE A 15 -34.88 34.06 11.12
N ILE A 16 -34.42 35.29 10.96
CA ILE A 16 -33.04 35.58 10.53
C ILE A 16 -32.03 35.00 11.54
N GLY A 17 -32.27 35.18 12.84
CA GLY A 17 -31.43 34.60 13.89
C GLY A 17 -31.34 33.08 13.80
N ILE A 18 -32.47 32.38 13.64
CA ILE A 18 -32.50 30.92 13.45
C ILE A 18 -31.76 30.51 12.17
N SER A 19 -31.99 31.22 11.06
CA SER A 19 -31.31 30.94 9.79
C SER A 19 -29.79 31.11 9.87
N ILE A 20 -29.31 32.13 10.58
CA ILE A 20 -27.87 32.33 10.82
C ILE A 20 -27.30 31.18 11.65
N VAL A 21 -27.97 30.78 12.74
CA VAL A 21 -27.52 29.65 13.58
C VAL A 21 -27.47 28.35 12.79
N LEU A 22 -28.52 28.04 12.01
CA LEU A 22 -28.55 26.84 11.17
C LEU A 22 -27.47 26.89 10.09
N PHE A 23 -27.23 28.05 9.48
CA PHE A 23 -26.15 28.23 8.51
C PHE A 23 -24.78 28.03 9.14
N SER A 24 -24.55 28.55 10.36
CA SER A 24 -23.30 28.36 11.11
C SER A 24 -23.09 26.90 11.51
N ILE A 25 -24.12 26.19 11.97
CA ILE A 25 -24.04 24.75 12.26
C ILE A 25 -23.74 23.97 10.98
N TYR A 26 -24.42 24.29 9.88
CA TYR A 26 -24.21 23.63 8.59
C TYR A 26 -22.81 23.90 8.04
N THR A 27 -22.34 25.15 8.07
CA THR A 27 -20.97 25.48 7.64
C THR A 27 -19.92 24.85 8.55
N PHE A 28 -20.11 24.80 9.87
CA PHE A 28 -19.21 24.08 10.76
C PHE A 28 -19.20 22.58 10.46
N TYR A 29 -20.37 21.96 10.25
CA TYR A 29 -20.48 20.56 9.84
C TYR A 29 -19.79 20.31 8.50
N ILE A 30 -20.01 21.17 7.50
CA ILE A 30 -19.37 21.09 6.19
C ILE A 30 -17.86 21.29 6.31
N ILE A 31 -17.37 22.29 7.05
CA ILE A 31 -15.94 22.53 7.26
C ILE A 31 -15.29 21.34 7.97
N HIS A 32 -15.89 20.81 9.02
CA HIS A 32 -15.35 19.62 9.70
C HIS A 32 -15.41 18.37 8.83
N SER A 33 -16.41 18.26 7.96
CA SER A 33 -16.51 17.18 6.97
C SER A 33 -15.55 17.38 5.80
N MET A 34 -15.18 18.62 5.46
CA MET A 34 -14.27 18.99 4.37
C MET A 34 -12.79 18.99 4.81
N GLN A 35 -12.49 19.29 6.07
CA GLN A 35 -11.16 19.12 6.67
C GLN A 35 -10.68 17.65 6.66
N ILE A 36 -11.57 16.71 6.36
CA ILE A 36 -11.25 15.29 6.11
C ILE A 36 -10.51 15.11 4.76
N PHE A 37 -10.48 16.13 3.89
CA PHE A 37 -9.92 16.02 2.54
C PHE A 37 -8.72 16.93 2.26
N VAL A 38 -8.18 17.66 3.26
CA VAL A 38 -6.91 18.37 3.04
C VAL A 38 -5.78 17.36 3.16
N PRO A 39 -4.97 17.15 2.10
CA PRO A 39 -3.83 16.26 2.18
C PRO A 39 -2.81 16.86 3.15
N ILE A 40 -2.73 16.32 4.37
CA ILE A 40 -1.69 16.67 5.35
C ILE A 40 -0.74 15.49 5.44
N ALA A 41 0.54 15.76 5.21
CA ALA A 41 1.56 14.73 5.35
C ALA A 41 1.54 14.15 6.77
N PRO A 42 1.59 12.81 6.91
CA PRO A 42 1.56 12.17 8.22
C PRO A 42 2.78 12.62 9.03
N SER A 43 2.55 13.12 10.25
CA SER A 43 3.61 13.53 11.17
C SER A 43 3.48 12.79 12.50
N HIS A 44 4.62 12.60 13.19
CA HIS A 44 4.65 11.96 14.51
C HIS A 44 5.36 12.89 15.50
N PRO A 45 4.75 13.27 16.64
CA PRO A 45 5.28 14.30 17.56
C PRO A 45 6.68 14.04 18.13
N GLY A 46 7.19 12.81 18.02
CA GLY A 46 8.55 12.42 18.42
C GLY A 46 9.53 12.14 17.27
N LEU A 47 9.13 12.37 16.02
CA LEU A 47 9.96 12.11 14.84
C LEU A 47 9.94 13.31 13.90
N ASP A 48 11.10 13.96 13.77
CA ASP A 48 11.33 15.04 12.81
C ASP A 48 12.12 14.48 11.61
N CYS A 49 11.39 14.11 10.56
CA CYS A 49 11.96 13.44 9.40
C CYS A 49 12.91 14.33 8.62
N ASP A 50 12.67 15.64 8.55
CA ASP A 50 13.54 16.59 7.88
C ASP A 50 14.90 16.69 8.62
N LYS A 51 14.91 16.64 9.96
CA LYS A 51 16.17 16.58 10.73
C LYS A 51 16.90 15.25 10.59
N LEU A 52 16.18 14.11 10.59
CA LEU A 52 16.81 12.79 10.46
C LEU A 52 17.41 12.56 9.05
N GLN A 53 16.81 13.18 8.04
CA GLN A 53 17.27 13.16 6.64
C GLN A 53 18.30 14.26 6.34
N GLY A 54 18.57 15.15 7.29
CA GLY A 54 19.47 16.27 7.13
C GLY A 54 20.91 15.86 6.79
N SER A 55 21.69 16.87 6.37
CA SER A 55 23.13 16.72 6.14
C SER A 55 23.88 16.42 7.45
N ASP A 56 23.38 16.95 8.57
CA ASP A 56 23.91 16.61 9.89
C ASP A 56 23.43 15.21 10.32
N LYS A 57 24.38 14.28 10.43
CA LYS A 57 24.11 12.89 10.84
C LYS A 57 24.15 12.70 12.36
N SER A 58 24.34 13.75 13.16
CA SER A 58 24.33 13.67 14.64
C SER A 58 22.99 13.13 15.16
N MET A 59 21.89 13.73 14.71
CA MET A 59 20.52 13.35 15.06
C MET A 59 20.20 11.90 14.64
N LEU A 60 20.62 11.50 13.44
CA LEU A 60 20.46 10.11 12.97
C LEU A 60 21.24 9.12 13.85
N ARG A 61 22.47 9.45 14.24
CA ARG A 61 23.28 8.60 15.13
C ARG A 61 22.68 8.48 16.52
N GLU A 62 22.01 9.51 17.01
CA GLU A 62 21.28 9.46 18.28
C GLU A 62 20.03 8.59 18.14
N TYR A 63 19.22 8.84 17.10
CA TYR A 63 18.02 8.07 16.81
C TYR A 63 18.29 6.56 16.68
N THR A 64 19.34 6.17 15.95
CA THR A 64 19.65 4.74 15.72
C THR A 64 20.03 3.98 16.99
N LYS A 65 20.40 4.66 18.09
CA LYS A 65 20.63 4.05 19.41
C LYS A 65 19.32 3.75 20.15
N ASN A 66 18.29 4.56 19.94
CA ASN A 66 16.99 4.42 20.58
C ASN A 66 15.87 4.63 19.55
N ARG A 67 15.72 3.64 18.66
CA ARG A 67 14.79 3.71 17.55
C ARG A 67 13.36 3.78 18.05
N ALA A 68 12.51 4.53 17.34
CA ALA A 68 11.08 4.44 17.55
C ALA A 68 10.61 3.04 17.12
N VAL A 69 9.83 2.39 17.98
CA VAL A 69 9.24 1.08 17.73
C VAL A 69 7.76 1.20 18.01
N THR A 70 6.93 0.73 17.08
CA THR A 70 5.48 0.79 17.21
C THR A 70 4.92 -0.60 17.49
N ILE A 71 4.13 -0.69 18.56
CA ILE A 71 3.21 -1.80 18.83
C ILE A 71 1.85 -1.16 19.13
N ILE A 72 1.12 -0.77 18.09
CA ILE A 72 -0.20 -0.14 18.27
C ILE A 72 -1.28 -1.21 18.18
N GLU A 73 -1.94 -1.48 19.32
CA GLU A 73 -3.21 -2.20 19.33
C GLU A 73 -4.35 -1.24 18.99
N GLU A 74 -4.68 -1.11 17.71
CA GLU A 74 -5.79 -0.27 17.30
C GLU A 74 -7.13 -1.00 17.47
N LYS A 75 -8.04 -0.51 18.31
CA LYS A 75 -9.31 -1.21 18.63
C LYS A 75 -10.54 -0.67 17.89
N ASP A 76 -10.36 0.36 17.06
CA ASP A 76 -11.47 1.08 16.46
C ASP A 76 -12.12 0.33 15.29
N LYS A 77 -13.40 -0.01 15.46
CA LYS A 77 -14.27 -0.63 14.43
C LYS A 77 -15.23 0.39 13.80
N ASN A 78 -14.78 1.60 13.53
CA ASN A 78 -15.61 2.64 12.91
C ASN A 78 -14.98 3.12 11.59
N CYS A 79 -15.70 2.94 10.47
CA CYS A 79 -15.22 3.34 9.15
C CYS A 79 -14.88 4.82 9.03
N TRP A 80 -15.56 5.70 9.78
CA TRP A 80 -15.19 7.11 9.84
C TRP A 80 -13.81 7.31 10.45
N ILE A 81 -13.46 6.56 11.49
CA ILE A 81 -12.13 6.63 12.12
C ILE A 81 -11.07 6.10 11.15
N VAL A 82 -11.31 4.94 10.52
CA VAL A 82 -10.41 4.35 9.51
C VAL A 82 -10.13 5.35 8.38
N LYS A 83 -11.17 5.99 7.84
CA LYS A 83 -11.03 6.98 6.76
C LYS A 83 -10.44 8.31 7.21
N LYS A 84 -10.54 8.66 8.49
CA LYS A 84 -10.04 9.94 9.02
C LYS A 84 -8.57 9.86 9.42
N ARG A 85 -8.14 8.75 10.01
CA ARG A 85 -6.75 8.58 10.47
C ARG A 85 -5.76 8.38 9.33
N ARG A 86 -6.28 8.06 8.14
CA ARG A 86 -5.53 7.83 6.91
C ARG A 86 -6.10 8.65 5.78
N TYR A 87 -5.23 9.31 5.02
CA TYR A 87 -5.66 9.99 3.82
C TYR A 87 -5.90 8.98 2.68
N LEU A 88 -7.17 8.66 2.45
CA LEU A 88 -7.65 7.76 1.39
C LEU A 88 -8.61 8.54 0.47
N PRO A 89 -8.09 9.30 -0.52
CA PRO A 89 -8.89 10.20 -1.32
C PRO A 89 -9.96 9.48 -2.14
N ALA A 90 -11.20 9.99 -2.13
CA ALA A 90 -12.27 9.49 -2.99
C ALA A 90 -12.07 9.89 -4.47
N GLU A 91 -11.37 11.00 -4.71
CA GLU A 91 -11.10 11.54 -6.04
C GLU A 91 -9.64 11.96 -6.14
N LEU A 92 -9.07 11.84 -7.34
CA LEU A 92 -7.72 12.31 -7.64
C LEU A 92 -7.77 13.63 -8.42
N PRO A 93 -6.83 14.55 -8.18
CA PRO A 93 -6.60 15.66 -9.08
C PRO A 93 -6.33 15.17 -10.51
N ARG A 94 -6.86 15.88 -11.51
CA ARG A 94 -6.80 15.45 -12.93
C ARG A 94 -5.39 15.10 -13.42
N TYR A 95 -4.35 15.78 -12.93
CA TYR A 95 -2.97 15.52 -13.33
C TYR A 95 -2.39 14.20 -12.79
N MET A 96 -3.00 13.59 -11.77
CA MET A 96 -2.62 12.28 -11.25
C MET A 96 -3.38 11.13 -11.94
N VAL A 97 -4.40 11.43 -12.73
CA VAL A 97 -5.21 10.42 -13.40
C VAL A 97 -4.42 9.85 -14.59
N VAL A 98 -3.94 8.62 -14.43
CA VAL A 98 -3.35 7.83 -15.52
C VAL A 98 -4.30 6.67 -15.82
N PRO A 99 -4.75 6.47 -17.08
CA PRO A 99 -5.72 5.44 -17.44
C PRO A 99 -5.05 4.06 -17.49
N HIS A 100 -4.60 3.56 -16.34
CA HIS A 100 -3.93 2.28 -16.19
C HIS A 100 -4.18 1.76 -14.78
N ASN A 101 -5.32 1.07 -14.59
CA ASN A 101 -5.70 0.58 -13.27
C ASN A 101 -4.88 -0.65 -12.90
N VAL A 102 -4.49 -0.74 -11.63
CA VAL A 102 -3.61 -1.79 -11.12
C VAL A 102 -4.33 -2.57 -10.02
N LEU A 103 -4.17 -3.89 -10.02
CA LEU A 103 -4.57 -4.77 -8.94
C LEU A 103 -3.35 -5.08 -8.06
N PHE A 104 -3.28 -4.48 -6.88
CA PHE A 104 -2.31 -4.82 -5.86
C PHE A 104 -2.80 -6.02 -5.06
N ILE A 105 -1.99 -7.06 -4.95
CA ILE A 105 -2.30 -8.24 -4.13
C ILE A 105 -1.22 -8.34 -3.06
N ARG A 106 -1.64 -8.38 -1.79
CA ARG A 106 -0.70 -8.44 -0.67
C ARG A 106 -1.05 -9.57 0.29
N HIS A 107 -0.05 -10.38 0.63
CA HIS A 107 -0.17 -11.37 1.71
C HIS A 107 0.13 -10.69 3.05
N VAL A 108 -0.72 -10.89 4.05
CA VAL A 108 -0.64 -10.18 5.34
C VAL A 108 -0.97 -11.07 6.54
N SER A 109 -0.29 -10.86 7.66
CA SER A 109 -0.36 -11.77 8.80
C SER A 109 -0.27 -11.13 10.19
N ARG A 110 0.44 -10.00 10.36
CA ARG A 110 0.91 -9.57 11.69
C ARG A 110 0.47 -8.18 12.11
N ASP A 111 0.76 -7.16 11.29
CA ASP A 111 0.61 -5.77 11.72
C ASP A 111 -0.43 -5.02 10.88
N TYR A 112 -1.60 -4.83 11.47
CA TYR A 112 -2.72 -4.15 10.81
C TYR A 112 -2.42 -2.66 10.59
N ASN A 113 -1.83 -1.99 11.58
CA ASN A 113 -1.52 -0.56 11.49
C ASN A 113 -0.46 -0.29 10.40
N PHE A 114 0.52 -1.19 10.29
CA PHE A 114 1.50 -1.17 9.21
C PHE A 114 0.87 -1.48 7.85
N THR A 115 0.00 -2.48 7.77
CA THR A 115 -0.73 -2.82 6.53
C THR A 115 -1.53 -1.62 6.03
N GLU A 116 -2.22 -0.93 6.92
CA GLU A 116 -2.98 0.28 6.62
C GLU A 116 -2.06 1.46 6.25
N THR A 117 -0.93 1.63 6.94
CA THR A 117 0.08 2.64 6.58
C THR A 117 0.63 2.39 5.17
N ALA A 118 0.90 1.13 4.82
CA ALA A 118 1.42 0.81 3.50
C ALA A 118 0.33 0.91 2.42
N LEU A 119 -0.95 0.70 2.76
CA LEU A 119 -2.08 1.02 1.89
C LEU A 119 -2.08 2.50 1.54
N THR A 120 -1.99 3.40 2.53
CA THR A 120 -2.05 4.86 2.27
C THR A 120 -0.93 5.35 1.37
N MET A 121 0.25 4.75 1.45
CA MET A 121 1.38 5.08 0.59
C MET A 121 1.16 4.68 -0.88
N LEU A 122 0.29 3.69 -1.15
CA LEU A 122 -0.04 3.19 -2.48
C LEU A 122 -1.43 3.61 -2.97
N TYR A 123 -2.25 4.22 -2.13
CA TYR A 123 -3.68 4.31 -2.37
C TYR A 123 -4.03 5.25 -3.51
N SER A 124 -4.90 4.78 -4.39
CA SER A 124 -5.58 5.52 -5.44
C SER A 124 -6.99 4.94 -5.59
N PRO A 125 -8.03 5.77 -5.70
CA PRO A 125 -9.41 5.30 -5.93
C PRO A 125 -9.60 4.60 -7.28
N LEU A 126 -8.62 4.69 -8.20
CA LEU A 126 -8.66 4.06 -9.52
C LEU A 126 -8.11 2.62 -9.53
N ASN A 127 -7.35 2.25 -8.49
CA ASN A 127 -6.73 0.94 -8.36
C ASN A 127 -7.54 0.01 -7.46
N PHE A 128 -7.17 -1.26 -7.43
CA PHE A 128 -7.76 -2.28 -6.57
C PHE A 128 -6.70 -2.85 -5.63
N TYR A 129 -7.10 -3.16 -4.40
CA TYR A 129 -6.22 -3.65 -3.35
C TYR A 129 -6.82 -4.92 -2.76
N CYS A 130 -6.18 -6.06 -2.99
CA CYS A 130 -6.62 -7.34 -2.44
C CYS A 130 -5.64 -7.81 -1.37
N TYR A 131 -6.16 -8.20 -0.21
CA TYR A 131 -5.37 -8.72 0.89
C TYR A 131 -5.70 -10.18 1.15
N VAL A 132 -4.70 -11.04 0.96
CA VAL A 132 -4.76 -12.45 1.31
C VAL A 132 -4.30 -12.59 2.75
N ILE A 133 -5.16 -13.13 3.62
CA ILE A 133 -4.84 -13.25 5.04
C ILE A 133 -4.17 -14.60 5.29
N ASP A 134 -3.04 -14.56 6.00
CA ASP A 134 -2.36 -15.77 6.44
C ASP A 134 -3.22 -16.54 7.46
N ARG A 135 -3.34 -17.85 7.28
CA ARG A 135 -4.15 -18.72 8.15
C ARG A 135 -3.69 -18.68 9.61
N ASN A 136 -2.40 -18.45 9.85
CA ASN A 136 -1.81 -18.38 11.18
C ASN A 136 -1.92 -16.98 11.81
N ALA A 137 -2.51 -16.00 11.12
CA ALA A 137 -2.77 -14.69 11.69
C ALA A 137 -3.75 -14.77 12.88
N THR A 138 -3.64 -13.81 13.80
CA THR A 138 -4.55 -13.74 14.96
C THR A 138 -5.99 -13.42 14.52
N ASP A 139 -6.98 -13.91 15.26
CA ASP A 139 -8.39 -13.60 14.98
C ASP A 139 -8.67 -12.09 14.99
N THR A 140 -8.06 -11.37 15.93
CA THR A 140 -8.11 -9.91 16.00
C THR A 140 -7.59 -9.26 14.71
N PHE A 141 -6.50 -9.77 14.14
CA PHE A 141 -5.96 -9.26 12.87
C PHE A 141 -6.91 -9.57 11.71
N LYS A 142 -7.40 -10.81 11.62
CA LYS A 142 -8.35 -11.26 10.59
C LYS A 142 -9.62 -10.41 10.58
N GLU A 143 -10.20 -10.17 11.75
CA GLU A 143 -11.38 -9.30 11.91
C GLU A 143 -11.11 -7.88 11.41
N LYS A 144 -9.96 -7.29 11.73
CA LYS A 144 -9.62 -5.93 11.32
C LYS A 144 -9.43 -5.81 9.80
N MET A 145 -8.77 -6.79 9.18
CA MET A 145 -8.60 -6.81 7.72
C MET A 145 -9.95 -6.94 7.01
N ARG A 146 -10.82 -7.85 7.46
CA ARG A 146 -12.18 -7.98 6.94
C ARG A 146 -13.02 -6.71 7.17
N PHE A 147 -12.82 -6.03 8.31
CA PHE A 147 -13.49 -4.76 8.57
C PHE A 147 -12.99 -3.65 7.63
N LEU A 148 -11.70 -3.62 7.29
CA LEU A 148 -11.12 -2.64 6.37
C LEU A 148 -11.78 -2.70 4.97
N SER A 149 -12.03 -3.90 4.43
CA SER A 149 -12.70 -4.06 3.12
C SER A 149 -14.16 -3.58 3.13
N LEU A 150 -14.84 -3.61 4.29
CA LEU A 150 -16.17 -3.02 4.43
C LEU A 150 -16.14 -1.48 4.42
N CYS A 151 -15.02 -0.88 4.84
CA CYS A 151 -14.89 0.57 4.93
C CYS A 151 -14.38 1.22 3.63
N VAL A 152 -13.54 0.53 2.85
CA VAL A 152 -12.85 1.08 1.67
C VAL A 152 -13.23 0.27 0.43
N HIS A 153 -14.02 0.86 -0.47
CA HIS A 153 -14.73 0.13 -1.53
C HIS A 153 -13.85 -0.62 -2.55
N ASN A 154 -12.62 -0.16 -2.78
CA ASN A 154 -11.65 -0.80 -3.67
C ASN A 154 -10.63 -1.67 -2.92
N VAL A 155 -10.89 -1.95 -1.63
CA VAL A 155 -10.15 -2.94 -0.83
C VAL A 155 -10.97 -4.23 -0.73
N ILE A 156 -10.36 -5.34 -1.10
CA ILE A 156 -10.96 -6.67 -1.12
C ILE A 156 -10.18 -7.59 -0.20
N VAL A 157 -10.91 -8.44 0.52
CA VAL A 157 -10.35 -9.53 1.33
C VAL A 157 -11.13 -10.78 0.93
N PRO A 158 -10.51 -11.75 0.25
CA PRO A 158 -11.14 -13.04 -0.03
C PRO A 158 -11.47 -13.79 1.27
N ASP A 159 -12.48 -14.65 1.23
CA ASP A 159 -12.86 -15.47 2.40
C ASP A 159 -11.82 -16.55 2.72
N ILE A 160 -10.97 -16.91 1.75
CA ILE A 160 -9.95 -17.93 1.92
C ILE A 160 -8.77 -17.42 2.77
N GLU A 161 -8.22 -18.33 3.58
CA GLU A 161 -7.01 -18.11 4.38
C GLU A 161 -5.95 -19.12 3.96
N THR A 162 -4.76 -18.64 3.62
CA THR A 162 -3.68 -19.44 3.01
C THR A 162 -2.44 -19.42 3.89
N ASP A 163 -1.57 -20.42 3.79
CA ASP A 163 -0.21 -20.32 4.34
C ASP A 163 0.69 -19.61 3.33
N GLY A 164 1.14 -18.39 3.65
CA GLY A 164 2.01 -17.65 2.75
C GLY A 164 3.38 -18.31 2.54
N SER A 165 3.81 -19.20 3.43
CA SER A 165 5.09 -19.90 3.31
C SER A 165 5.04 -21.06 2.31
N ASP A 166 3.87 -21.67 2.11
CA ASP A 166 3.65 -22.71 1.13
C ASP A 166 3.38 -22.11 -0.27
N PRO A 167 4.12 -22.52 -1.32
CA PRO A 167 3.97 -21.94 -2.65
C PRO A 167 2.57 -22.17 -3.26
N GLU A 168 1.96 -23.34 -3.03
CA GLU A 168 0.66 -23.66 -3.60
C GLU A 168 -0.40 -22.76 -2.99
N ASP A 169 -0.47 -22.74 -1.65
CA ASP A 169 -1.38 -21.88 -0.89
C ASP A 169 -1.16 -20.39 -1.23
N PHE A 170 0.09 -19.94 -1.34
CA PHE A 170 0.41 -18.55 -1.73
C PHE A 170 -0.19 -18.17 -3.09
N PHE A 171 -0.05 -19.02 -4.11
CA PHE A 171 -0.58 -18.74 -5.44
C PHE A 171 -2.09 -18.98 -5.54
N GLN A 172 -2.66 -19.92 -4.77
CA GLN A 172 -4.12 -20.06 -4.64
C GLN A 172 -4.75 -18.78 -4.05
N GLY A 173 -4.14 -18.22 -2.99
CA GLY A 173 -4.52 -16.95 -2.38
C GLY A 173 -4.53 -15.80 -3.40
N THR A 174 -3.44 -15.70 -4.16
CA THR A 174 -3.27 -14.67 -5.19
C THR A 174 -4.27 -14.85 -6.34
N GLN A 175 -4.53 -16.10 -6.76
CA GLN A 175 -5.49 -16.41 -7.82
C GLN A 175 -6.93 -16.07 -7.40
N ALA A 176 -7.30 -16.25 -6.13
CA ALA A 176 -8.62 -15.87 -5.63
C ALA A 176 -8.86 -14.36 -5.77
N CYS A 177 -7.86 -13.52 -5.46
CA CYS A 177 -7.93 -12.08 -5.70
C CYS A 177 -8.16 -11.72 -7.17
N VAL A 178 -7.45 -12.38 -8.08
CA VAL A 178 -7.61 -12.16 -9.53
C VAL A 178 -9.02 -12.53 -9.99
N ARG A 179 -9.55 -13.68 -9.56
CA ARG A 179 -10.91 -14.14 -9.90
C ARG A 179 -12.00 -13.19 -9.39
N MET A 180 -11.89 -12.71 -8.15
CA MET A 180 -12.87 -11.76 -7.58
C MET A 180 -12.97 -10.45 -8.37
N LEU A 181 -11.87 -10.05 -9.02
CA LEU A 181 -11.77 -8.77 -9.72
C LEU A 181 -11.66 -8.90 -11.24
N GLU A 182 -11.85 -10.08 -11.81
CA GLU A 182 -11.65 -10.36 -13.24
C GLU A 182 -12.47 -9.43 -14.15
N ARG A 183 -13.71 -9.13 -13.73
CA ARG A 183 -14.67 -8.26 -14.46
C ARG A 183 -14.29 -6.77 -14.47
N TYR A 184 -13.35 -6.34 -13.63
CA TYR A 184 -12.95 -4.93 -13.53
C TYR A 184 -11.80 -4.63 -14.48
N PRO A 185 -11.68 -3.40 -15.02
CA PRO A 185 -10.70 -3.06 -16.05
C PRO A 185 -9.33 -2.69 -15.46
N TRP A 186 -8.63 -3.65 -14.83
CA TRP A 186 -7.22 -3.53 -14.45
C TRP A 186 -6.28 -4.08 -15.52
N GLU A 187 -5.09 -3.52 -15.68
CA GLU A 187 -4.13 -3.89 -16.73
C GLU A 187 -2.98 -4.76 -16.22
N HIS A 188 -2.61 -4.58 -14.95
CA HIS A 188 -1.52 -5.32 -14.30
C HIS A 188 -1.90 -5.74 -12.88
N VAL A 189 -1.31 -6.85 -12.46
CA VAL A 189 -1.27 -7.32 -11.08
C VAL A 189 0.11 -7.03 -10.50
N VAL A 190 0.16 -6.54 -9.26
CA VAL A 190 1.38 -6.37 -8.48
C VAL A 190 1.26 -7.19 -7.20
N ILE A 191 2.04 -8.27 -7.09
CA ILE A 191 2.04 -9.16 -5.92
C ILE A 191 3.12 -8.70 -4.94
N LEU A 192 2.75 -8.50 -3.69
CA LEU A 192 3.56 -7.94 -2.63
C LEU A 192 3.55 -8.82 -1.38
N GLU A 193 4.71 -8.96 -0.75
CA GLU A 193 4.85 -9.49 0.61
C GLU A 193 4.47 -8.43 1.65
N GLU A 194 4.11 -8.86 2.87
CA GLU A 194 3.67 -7.96 3.94
C GLU A 194 4.70 -6.87 4.24
N GLN A 195 6.00 -7.18 4.23
CA GLN A 195 7.05 -6.22 4.64
C GLN A 195 7.47 -5.23 3.54
N LEU A 196 6.91 -5.32 2.33
CA LEU A 196 7.24 -4.41 1.24
C LEU A 196 6.42 -3.12 1.35
N VAL A 197 7.11 -1.98 1.41
CA VAL A 197 6.49 -0.64 1.34
C VAL A 197 7.04 0.11 0.15
N PRO A 198 6.22 0.96 -0.50
CA PRO A 198 6.71 1.77 -1.60
C PRO A 198 7.67 2.86 -1.10
N VAL A 199 8.62 3.22 -1.93
CA VAL A 199 9.55 4.36 -1.71
C VAL A 199 9.43 5.43 -2.81
N ARG A 200 8.46 5.22 -3.71
CA ARG A 200 8.07 6.10 -4.83
C ARG A 200 6.56 6.32 -4.80
N SER A 201 6.09 7.39 -5.44
CA SER A 201 4.66 7.65 -5.55
C SER A 201 3.96 6.56 -6.37
N VAL A 202 2.69 6.31 -6.06
CA VAL A 202 1.85 5.40 -6.85
C VAL A 202 1.80 5.80 -8.32
N GLN A 203 1.79 7.11 -8.62
CA GLN A 203 1.83 7.62 -10.00
C GLN A 203 3.09 7.16 -10.76
N SER A 204 4.26 7.24 -10.12
CA SER A 204 5.51 6.77 -10.73
C SER A 204 5.45 5.27 -11.06
N LEU A 205 4.81 4.49 -10.19
CA LEU A 205 4.65 3.05 -10.39
C LEU A 205 3.69 2.77 -11.54
N ILE A 206 2.55 3.46 -11.59
CA ILE A 206 1.59 3.33 -12.69
C ILE A 206 2.27 3.68 -14.02
N LEU A 207 3.06 4.75 -14.08
CA LEU A 207 3.82 5.12 -15.28
C LEU A 207 4.85 4.05 -15.68
N LEU A 208 5.48 3.35 -14.73
CA LEU A 208 6.33 2.19 -15.04
C LEU A 208 5.50 1.07 -15.68
N LEU A 209 4.37 0.71 -15.08
CA LEU A 209 3.50 -0.38 -15.57
C LEU A 209 2.91 -0.07 -16.95
N THR A 210 2.53 1.18 -17.20
CA THR A 210 2.11 1.62 -18.53
C THR A 210 3.23 1.43 -19.57
N ARG A 211 4.49 1.70 -19.21
CA ARG A 211 5.65 1.46 -20.10
C ARG A 211 5.98 -0.02 -20.28
N LEU A 212 5.67 -0.88 -19.30
CA LEU A 212 5.79 -2.33 -19.46
C LEU A 212 4.79 -2.88 -20.48
N ASN A 213 3.65 -2.20 -20.64
CA ASN A 213 2.60 -2.60 -21.59
C ASN A 213 2.20 -4.07 -21.36
N HIS A 214 2.15 -4.93 -22.38
CA HIS A 214 1.81 -6.35 -22.23
C HIS A 214 2.89 -7.20 -21.51
N SER A 215 3.92 -6.59 -20.92
CA SER A 215 5.03 -7.30 -20.30
C SER A 215 4.84 -7.51 -18.80
N SER A 216 5.34 -8.64 -18.32
CA SER A 216 5.44 -8.99 -16.91
C SER A 216 6.91 -8.97 -16.44
N LEU A 217 7.13 -8.78 -15.14
CA LEU A 217 8.42 -8.83 -14.48
C LEU A 217 8.35 -9.75 -13.25
N ILE A 218 9.25 -10.73 -13.19
CA ILE A 218 9.49 -11.54 -12.00
C ILE A 218 10.94 -11.31 -11.58
N GLY A 219 11.15 -10.59 -10.48
CA GLY A 219 12.47 -10.11 -10.12
C GLY A 219 13.03 -9.15 -11.18
N ARG A 220 14.11 -9.56 -11.88
CA ARG A 220 14.73 -8.77 -12.95
C ARG A 220 14.41 -9.29 -14.35
N ASP A 221 13.68 -10.38 -14.44
CA ASP A 221 13.42 -11.07 -15.69
C ASP A 221 12.10 -10.59 -16.29
N LYS A 222 12.15 -10.21 -17.56
CA LYS A 222 11.00 -9.67 -18.29
C LYS A 222 10.38 -10.74 -19.18
N PHE A 223 9.06 -10.87 -19.09
CA PHE A 223 8.26 -11.81 -19.86
C PHE A 223 7.31 -10.99 -20.73
N THR A 224 7.28 -11.25 -22.04
CA THR A 224 6.28 -10.65 -22.92
C THR A 224 5.56 -11.79 -23.60
N TYR A 225 4.26 -11.89 -23.37
CA TYR A 225 3.47 -12.94 -24.00
C TYR A 225 3.16 -12.55 -25.44
N HIS A 226 3.45 -13.49 -26.35
CA HIS A 226 2.99 -13.43 -27.73
C HIS A 226 2.34 -14.76 -28.07
N ARG A 227 1.13 -14.73 -28.62
CA ARG A 227 0.33 -15.93 -28.91
C ARG A 227 1.05 -16.98 -29.76
N ASN A 228 1.99 -16.55 -30.59
CA ASN A 228 2.72 -17.39 -31.54
C ASN A 228 4.14 -17.79 -31.07
N ILE A 229 4.54 -17.38 -29.87
CA ILE A 229 5.87 -17.68 -29.33
C ILE A 229 5.68 -18.64 -28.14
N PRO A 230 6.29 -19.84 -28.19
CA PRO A 230 6.25 -20.76 -27.06
C PRO A 230 6.72 -20.10 -25.77
N LEU A 231 6.03 -20.41 -24.69
CA LEU A 231 6.38 -19.93 -23.36
C LEU A 231 7.78 -20.44 -22.98
N ASN A 232 8.67 -19.53 -22.57
CA ASN A 232 9.97 -19.93 -22.02
C ASN A 232 9.82 -20.36 -20.55
N THR A 233 9.35 -21.58 -20.36
CA THR A 233 9.06 -22.17 -19.03
C THR A 233 10.31 -22.27 -18.15
N SER A 234 11.49 -22.53 -18.75
CA SER A 234 12.75 -22.62 -18.00
C SER A 234 13.17 -21.28 -17.40
N LEU A 235 12.91 -20.17 -18.11
CA LEU A 235 13.11 -18.83 -17.56
C LEU A 235 12.14 -18.55 -16.41
N ILE A 236 10.86 -18.93 -16.55
CA ILE A 236 9.87 -18.76 -15.47
C ILE A 236 10.31 -19.53 -14.24
N ASP A 237 10.69 -20.81 -14.38
CA ASP A 237 11.21 -21.62 -13.28
C ASP A 237 12.38 -20.94 -12.58
N TYR A 238 13.38 -20.51 -13.37
CA TYR A 238 14.57 -19.85 -12.82
C TYR A 238 14.21 -18.58 -12.04
N SER A 239 13.37 -17.72 -12.61
CA SER A 239 12.96 -16.46 -11.99
C SER A 239 12.12 -16.70 -10.74
N MET A 240 11.21 -17.68 -10.77
CA MET A 240 10.33 -18.03 -9.67
C MET A 240 11.09 -18.71 -8.52
N GLU A 241 11.97 -19.67 -8.80
CA GLU A 241 12.81 -20.29 -7.77
C GLU A 241 13.71 -19.25 -7.08
N ARG A 242 14.29 -18.34 -7.87
CA ARG A 242 15.09 -17.23 -7.32
C ARG A 242 14.25 -16.28 -6.48
N TRP A 243 13.02 -15.99 -6.94
CA TRP A 243 12.09 -15.17 -6.19
C TRP A 243 11.68 -15.85 -4.89
N MET A 244 11.31 -17.13 -4.89
CA MET A 244 10.92 -17.89 -3.69
C MET A 244 11.99 -17.90 -2.59
N LYS A 245 13.27 -17.92 -2.98
CA LYS A 245 14.43 -17.89 -2.05
C LYS A 245 14.60 -16.59 -1.29
N ARG A 246 14.10 -15.47 -1.84
CA ARG A 246 14.35 -14.13 -1.30
C ARG A 246 13.07 -13.39 -0.97
N ARG A 247 12.04 -13.51 -1.82
CA ARG A 247 10.77 -12.78 -1.76
C ARG A 247 11.01 -11.27 -1.55
N SER A 248 12.09 -10.76 -2.15
CA SER A 248 12.62 -9.41 -1.88
C SER A 248 12.00 -8.34 -2.77
N ASP A 249 11.41 -8.74 -3.89
CA ASP A 249 10.95 -7.85 -4.95
C ASP A 249 9.47 -8.17 -5.25
N PRO A 250 8.65 -7.17 -5.64
CA PRO A 250 7.31 -7.44 -6.15
C PRO A 250 7.34 -8.28 -7.43
N ILE A 251 6.26 -9.02 -7.67
CA ILE A 251 5.99 -9.62 -8.98
C ILE A 251 4.99 -8.73 -9.72
N TYR A 252 5.29 -8.41 -10.98
CA TYR A 252 4.44 -7.61 -11.85
C TYR A 252 3.93 -8.49 -12.99
N LEU A 253 2.63 -8.72 -13.10
CA LEU A 253 2.05 -9.56 -14.15
C LEU A 253 1.08 -8.74 -15.00
N SER A 254 1.28 -8.71 -16.31
CA SER A 254 0.31 -8.14 -17.25
C SER A 254 -0.93 -9.03 -17.31
N ARG A 255 -2.10 -8.43 -17.56
CA ARG A 255 -3.36 -9.18 -17.64
C ARG A 255 -3.30 -10.35 -18.63
N ASP A 256 -2.69 -10.14 -19.79
CA ASP A 256 -2.62 -11.16 -20.85
C ASP A 256 -1.76 -12.37 -20.44
N PHE A 257 -0.78 -12.15 -19.55
CA PHE A 257 0.12 -13.20 -19.09
C PHE A 257 -0.46 -14.02 -17.92
N LEU A 258 -1.41 -13.47 -17.17
CA LEU A 258 -1.94 -14.08 -15.95
C LEU A 258 -2.49 -15.50 -16.13
N PRO A 259 -3.36 -15.80 -17.13
CA PRO A 259 -3.88 -17.16 -17.29
C PRO A 259 -2.76 -18.17 -17.51
N ILE A 260 -1.80 -17.80 -18.36
CA ILE A 260 -0.65 -18.64 -18.71
C ILE A 260 0.25 -18.87 -17.50
N PHE A 261 0.50 -17.81 -16.74
CA PHE A 261 1.29 -17.87 -15.53
C PHE A 261 0.65 -18.83 -14.51
N TYR A 262 -0.63 -18.69 -14.23
CA TYR A 262 -1.31 -19.57 -13.27
C TYR A 262 -1.45 -21.00 -13.79
N ASP A 263 -1.78 -21.21 -15.06
CA ASP A 263 -1.86 -22.54 -15.69
C ASP A 263 -0.53 -23.28 -15.62
N TYR A 264 0.60 -22.55 -15.63
CA TYR A 264 1.94 -23.11 -15.52
C TYR A 264 2.37 -23.32 -14.06
N ILE A 265 2.22 -22.29 -13.21
CA ILE A 265 2.75 -22.31 -11.84
C ILE A 265 1.98 -23.28 -10.95
N MET A 266 0.69 -23.50 -11.24
CA MET A 266 -0.18 -24.40 -10.48
C MET A 266 -0.06 -25.88 -10.90
N GLN A 267 0.87 -26.23 -11.81
CA GLN A 267 1.13 -27.63 -12.15
C GLN A 267 1.93 -28.30 -11.02
N ASN A 268 1.55 -29.52 -10.61
CA ASN A 268 2.19 -30.23 -9.49
C ASN A 268 3.73 -30.24 -9.59
N GLY A 269 4.29 -30.53 -10.77
CA GLY A 269 5.74 -30.56 -10.96
C GLY A 269 6.43 -29.21 -10.75
N THR A 270 5.74 -28.10 -11.03
CA THR A 270 6.25 -26.75 -10.80
C THR A 270 6.15 -26.39 -9.30
N ILE A 271 5.01 -26.67 -8.67
CA ILE A 271 4.79 -26.44 -7.23
C ILE A 271 5.84 -27.17 -6.38
N ASP A 272 6.09 -28.45 -6.65
CA ASP A 272 7.08 -29.25 -5.92
C ASP A 272 8.49 -28.63 -6.02
N ARG A 273 8.84 -28.09 -7.20
CA ARG A 273 10.12 -27.39 -7.39
C ARG A 273 10.20 -26.10 -6.59
N LEU A 274 9.14 -25.31 -6.56
CA LEU A 274 9.09 -24.06 -5.79
C LEU A 274 9.15 -24.33 -4.29
N ALA A 275 8.49 -25.39 -3.81
CA ALA A 275 8.56 -25.81 -2.42
C ALA A 275 10.01 -26.14 -2.01
N ASN A 276 10.72 -26.92 -2.84
CA ASN A 276 12.14 -27.22 -2.63
C ASN A 276 13.05 -25.98 -2.71
N ALA A 277 12.71 -25.00 -3.54
CA ALA A 277 13.43 -23.74 -3.66
C ALA A 277 13.20 -22.79 -2.48
N SER A 278 12.23 -23.03 -1.61
CA SER A 278 11.84 -22.12 -0.52
C SER A 278 12.86 -22.00 0.63
N THR A 279 14.02 -22.64 0.50
CA THR A 279 15.14 -22.46 1.43
C THR A 279 15.73 -21.04 1.32
N PRO A 280 15.67 -20.22 2.39
CA PRO A 280 16.02 -18.81 2.28
C PRO A 280 17.52 -18.58 1.98
N VAL A 281 17.81 -17.65 1.07
CA VAL A 281 19.19 -17.24 0.76
C VAL A 281 19.56 -16.00 1.59
N ILE A 282 20.34 -16.23 2.64
CA ILE A 282 20.75 -15.18 3.57
C ILE A 282 21.65 -14.15 2.88
N GLN A 283 21.23 -12.88 2.85
CA GLN A 283 22.05 -11.79 2.36
C GLN A 283 23.26 -11.59 3.28
N LYS A 284 24.48 -11.55 2.71
CA LYS A 284 25.72 -11.59 3.49
C LYS A 284 25.97 -10.32 4.31
N LYS A 285 25.61 -9.14 3.80
CA LYS A 285 25.91 -7.85 4.44
C LYS A 285 24.70 -6.93 4.36
N CYS A 286 24.22 -6.47 5.51
CA CYS A 286 23.19 -5.43 5.66
C CYS A 286 23.84 -4.25 6.38
N THR A 287 23.51 -3.01 5.99
CA THR A 287 24.06 -1.77 6.58
C THR A 287 23.97 -1.76 8.11
N ASN A 288 22.85 -2.28 8.63
CA ASN A 288 22.51 -2.28 10.05
C ASN A 288 22.50 -3.68 10.70
N GLY A 289 22.92 -4.70 9.94
CA GLY A 289 22.92 -6.09 10.40
C GLY A 289 21.54 -6.74 10.58
N LYS A 290 20.42 -6.01 10.47
CA LYS A 290 19.07 -6.56 10.64
C LYS A 290 18.63 -7.34 9.41
N LYS A 291 18.16 -8.57 9.66
CA LYS A 291 17.55 -9.44 8.67
C LYS A 291 16.19 -9.92 9.14
N ASP A 292 15.32 -10.25 8.18
CA ASP A 292 14.08 -10.95 8.45
C ASP A 292 14.29 -12.49 8.53
N GLN A 293 13.20 -13.23 8.71
CA GLN A 293 13.21 -14.70 8.78
C GLN A 293 13.68 -15.38 7.48
N TRP A 294 13.61 -14.67 6.35
CA TRP A 294 14.09 -15.14 5.04
C TRP A 294 15.53 -14.68 4.76
N GLY A 295 16.19 -14.02 5.72
CA GLY A 295 17.57 -13.58 5.59
C GLY A 295 17.76 -12.35 4.70
N ASN A 296 16.69 -11.61 4.38
CA ASN A 296 16.76 -10.34 3.65
C ASN A 296 17.05 -9.18 4.59
N CYS A 297 17.80 -8.19 4.11
CA CYS A 297 18.06 -6.96 4.84
C CYS A 297 16.77 -6.17 5.05
N VAL A 298 16.52 -5.81 6.31
CA VAL A 298 15.44 -4.90 6.69
C VAL A 298 16.01 -3.49 6.72
N LYS A 299 15.36 -2.57 6.01
CA LYS A 299 15.81 -1.18 5.89
C LYS A 299 15.47 -0.37 7.14
N GLY A 300 16.39 0.49 7.54
CA GLY A 300 16.23 1.46 8.63
C GLY A 300 16.61 2.87 8.19
N MET A 301 16.53 3.84 9.10
CA MET A 301 16.78 5.27 8.80
C MET A 301 18.18 5.55 8.20
N GLU A 302 19.17 4.74 8.52
CA GLU A 302 20.52 4.76 7.93
C GLU A 302 20.56 4.47 6.43
N ASP A 303 19.58 3.73 5.90
CA ASP A 303 19.50 3.38 4.48
C ASP A 303 18.71 4.43 3.68
N PHE A 304 18.09 5.41 4.34
CA PHE A 304 17.11 6.32 3.73
C PHE A 304 17.68 7.07 2.52
N ASP A 305 18.86 7.68 2.67
CA ASP A 305 19.50 8.46 1.60
C ASP A 305 19.87 7.63 0.37
N GLU A 306 20.27 6.37 0.57
CA GLU A 306 20.60 5.45 -0.51
C GLU A 306 19.32 5.05 -1.26
N ILE A 307 18.28 4.70 -0.51
CA ILE A 307 16.99 4.25 -1.04
C ILE A 307 16.33 5.35 -1.87
N ILE A 308 16.30 6.59 -1.39
CA ILE A 308 15.65 7.68 -2.14
C ILE A 308 16.37 8.03 -3.44
N ARG A 309 17.64 7.62 -3.60
CA ARG A 309 18.46 7.77 -4.81
C ARG A 309 18.47 6.51 -5.70
N SER A 310 18.01 5.36 -5.20
CA SER A 310 17.99 4.12 -5.96
C SER A 310 16.85 4.11 -7.00
N HIS A 311 16.78 3.08 -7.85
CA HIS A 311 15.65 2.92 -8.79
C HIS A 311 14.55 2.00 -8.22
N ASP A 312 14.64 1.67 -6.92
CA ASP A 312 13.72 0.74 -6.31
C ASP A 312 12.36 1.42 -6.11
N PHE A 313 11.30 0.65 -6.37
CA PHE A 313 9.93 1.07 -6.08
C PHE A 313 9.48 0.66 -4.70
N PHE A 314 10.02 -0.46 -4.20
CA PHE A 314 9.65 -1.05 -2.92
C PHE A 314 10.89 -1.44 -2.14
N VAL A 315 10.80 -1.33 -0.82
CA VAL A 315 11.84 -1.82 0.08
C VAL A 315 11.22 -2.60 1.22
N ARG A 316 12.02 -3.51 1.77
CA ARG A 316 11.62 -4.37 2.88
C ARG A 316 11.88 -3.67 4.22
N VAL A 317 10.84 -3.55 5.04
CA VAL A 317 10.87 -2.83 6.32
C VAL A 317 10.19 -3.64 7.43
N ASP A 318 10.48 -3.30 8.67
CA ASP A 318 9.83 -3.88 9.83
C ASP A 318 9.55 -2.76 10.86
N PRO A 319 8.28 -2.40 11.12
CA PRO A 319 7.94 -1.35 12.07
C PRO A 319 8.33 -1.70 13.52
N SER A 320 8.55 -3.00 13.82
CA SER A 320 9.07 -3.43 15.12
C SER A 320 10.58 -3.21 15.27
N PHE A 321 11.28 -2.93 14.16
CA PHE A 321 12.70 -2.62 14.12
C PHE A 321 12.96 -1.12 14.02
N ASP A 322 12.31 -0.44 13.07
CA ASP A 322 12.49 0.99 12.84
C ASP A 322 11.19 1.62 12.31
N PHE A 323 10.31 2.00 13.24
CA PHE A 323 9.08 2.70 12.90
C PHE A 323 9.36 4.09 12.29
N GLY A 324 10.43 4.76 12.73
CA GLY A 324 10.82 6.06 12.17
C GLY A 324 11.10 6.00 10.68
N PHE A 325 11.72 4.92 10.18
CA PHE A 325 11.87 4.71 8.74
C PHE A 325 10.53 4.66 8.02
N VAL A 326 9.59 3.84 8.51
CA VAL A 326 8.27 3.71 7.90
C VAL A 326 7.54 5.05 7.90
N GLN A 327 7.56 5.77 9.02
CA GLN A 327 6.92 7.06 9.17
C GLN A 327 7.52 8.11 8.21
N CYS A 328 8.84 8.24 8.17
CA CYS A 328 9.51 9.22 7.32
C CYS A 328 9.40 8.90 5.83
N MET A 329 9.35 7.61 5.48
CA MET A 329 9.09 7.21 4.10
C MET A 329 7.64 7.49 3.72
N HIS A 330 6.68 7.26 4.62
CA HIS A 330 5.28 7.59 4.39
C HIS A 330 5.09 9.09 4.17
N GLU A 331 5.70 9.93 5.01
CA GLU A 331 5.70 11.38 4.85
C GLU A 331 6.27 11.80 3.49
N ARG A 332 7.44 11.24 3.11
CA ARG A 332 8.06 11.53 1.82
C ARG A 332 7.19 11.12 0.62
N VAL A 333 6.70 9.89 0.62
CA VAL A 333 5.86 9.37 -0.48
C VAL A 333 4.59 10.20 -0.60
N PHE A 334 4.03 10.63 0.53
CA PHE A 334 2.89 11.52 0.57
C PHE A 334 3.20 12.87 -0.10
N ARG A 335 4.26 13.58 0.36
CA ARG A 335 4.68 14.86 -0.24
C ARG A 335 4.93 14.73 -1.75
N LYS A 336 5.61 13.65 -2.17
CA LYS A 336 5.85 13.33 -3.59
C LYS A 336 4.58 13.08 -4.41
N THR A 337 3.50 12.62 -3.78
CA THR A 337 2.25 12.28 -4.47
C THR A 337 1.33 13.50 -4.55
N TYR A 338 1.25 14.30 -3.48
CA TYR A 338 0.22 15.33 -3.36
C TYR A 338 0.75 16.77 -3.41
N GLU A 339 2.01 17.02 -3.04
CA GLU A 339 2.57 18.37 -2.95
C GLU A 339 3.49 18.68 -4.13
N GLU A 340 4.33 17.72 -4.52
CA GLU A 340 5.23 17.88 -5.64
C GLU A 340 4.50 17.63 -6.96
N HIS A 341 4.38 18.69 -7.77
CA HIS A 341 3.85 18.59 -9.12
C HIS A 341 4.86 17.86 -10.00
N ILE A 342 4.51 16.67 -10.49
CA ILE A 342 5.22 16.04 -11.60
C ILE A 342 4.61 16.61 -12.88
N PRO A 343 5.28 17.52 -13.61
CA PRO A 343 4.86 17.85 -14.96
C PRO A 343 4.91 16.56 -15.80
N LEU A 344 3.78 16.17 -16.37
CA LEU A 344 3.63 15.01 -17.24
C LEU A 344 4.47 15.15 -18.52
#